data_AF-A0A852RWV6-F1
#
_entry.id   AF-A0A852RWV6-F1
#
_cell.length_a   1.000
_cell.length_b   1.000
_cell.length_c   1.000
_cell.angle_alpha   90.00
_cell.angle_beta   90.00
_cell.angle_gamma   90.00
#
_symmetry.space_group_name_H-M   'P 1'
#
loop_
_entity.id
_entity.type
_entity.pdbx_description
1 polymer ?
#
loop_
_entity_poly.entity_id
_entity_poly.type
_entity_poly.pdbx_seq_one_letter_code
_entity_poly.pdbx_strand_id
1 'polypeptide(L)'
;MTAETDAALAEALVAVRRFSPGLADMTETTLFGDVLSRPGLSPRDRALATLSVLIAGGNVEQLRFHGPRAAACGVGRDEIAELVLQLAFYAGWPRAMSALTVLDEVLPVAGIEPQENATT
;
A
#
# COMPACT_ATOMS: atom_id res chain seq x y z
N MET A 1 7.71 4.65 -10.24
CA MET A 1 8.32 3.71 -9.28
C MET A 1 9.57 4.37 -8.77
N THR A 2 9.65 4.66 -7.47
CA THR A 2 10.83 5.34 -6.89
C THR A 2 11.90 4.30 -6.57
N ALA A 3 13.17 4.68 -6.63
CA ALA A 3 14.31 3.78 -6.39
C ALA A 3 14.27 3.11 -4.99
N GLU A 4 13.66 3.78 -4.02
CA GLU A 4 13.54 3.32 -2.63
C GLU A 4 12.55 2.15 -2.48
N THR A 5 11.45 2.15 -3.26
CA THR A 5 10.49 1.03 -3.28
C THR A 5 11.08 -0.20 -3.98
N ASP A 6 11.93 0.01 -4.99
CA ASP A 6 12.62 -1.07 -5.70
C ASP A 6 13.70 -1.74 -4.82
N ALA A 7 14.40 -0.95 -4.00
CA ALA A 7 15.37 -1.47 -3.04
C ALA A 7 14.71 -2.36 -1.97
N ALA A 8 13.58 -1.94 -1.40
CA ALA A 8 12.84 -2.72 -0.40
C ALA A 8 12.31 -4.04 -0.97
N LEU A 9 11.83 -4.03 -2.22
CA LEU A 9 11.41 -5.26 -2.91
C LEU A 9 12.61 -6.19 -3.15
N ALA A 10 13.74 -5.66 -3.61
CA ALA A 10 14.94 -6.45 -3.83
C ALA A 10 15.46 -7.11 -2.54
N GLU A 11 15.47 -6.38 -1.43
CA GLU A 11 15.87 -6.93 -0.13
C GLU A 11 14.92 -8.04 0.33
N ALA A 12 13.61 -7.84 0.24
CA ALA A 12 12.61 -8.85 0.59
C ALA A 12 12.80 -10.14 -0.26
N LEU A 13 13.08 -9.97 -1.55
CA LEU A 13 13.30 -11.09 -2.47
C LEU A 13 14.56 -11.91 -2.14
N VAL A 14 15.60 -11.34 -1.52
CA VAL A 14 16.77 -12.12 -1.08
C VAL A 14 16.36 -13.18 -0.06
N ALA A 15 15.57 -12.79 0.94
CA ALA A 15 15.10 -13.73 1.96
C ALA A 15 14.16 -14.79 1.37
N VAL A 16 13.22 -14.37 0.50
CA VAL A 16 12.30 -15.27 -0.20
C VAL A 16 13.07 -16.26 -1.05
N ARG A 17 14.04 -15.79 -1.86
CA ARG A 17 14.84 -16.64 -2.75
C ARG A 17 15.69 -17.65 -1.99
N ARG A 18 16.24 -17.27 -0.82
CA ARG A 18 17.00 -18.19 0.04
C ARG A 18 16.14 -19.33 0.56
N PHE A 19 14.87 -19.07 0.86
CA PHE A 19 13.96 -20.07 1.42
C PHE A 19 13.20 -20.86 0.34
N SER A 20 12.73 -20.17 -0.69
CA SER A 20 11.95 -20.71 -1.81
C SER A 20 12.27 -19.97 -3.11
N PRO A 21 13.23 -20.47 -3.91
CA PRO A 21 13.59 -19.88 -5.20
C PRO A 21 12.39 -19.77 -6.15
N GLY A 22 11.53 -20.78 -6.20
CA GLY A 22 10.35 -20.77 -7.07
C GLY A 22 9.35 -19.66 -6.72
N LEU A 23 9.19 -19.34 -5.42
CA LEU A 23 8.33 -18.23 -5.01
C LEU A 23 8.94 -16.88 -5.39
N ALA A 24 10.26 -16.73 -5.26
CA ALA A 24 10.95 -15.52 -5.73
C ALA A 24 10.79 -15.34 -7.25
N ASP A 25 10.97 -16.41 -8.02
CA ASP A 25 10.82 -16.39 -9.48
C ASP A 25 9.40 -16.02 -9.90
N MET A 26 8.37 -16.60 -9.27
CA MET A 26 6.97 -16.24 -9.54
C MET A 26 6.66 -14.79 -9.15
N THR A 27 7.24 -14.30 -8.05
CA THR A 27 7.07 -12.92 -7.61
C THR A 27 7.67 -11.93 -8.62
N GLU A 28 8.89 -12.18 -9.09
CA GLU A 28 9.57 -11.33 -10.06
C GLU A 28 8.91 -11.40 -11.44
N THR A 29 8.72 -12.61 -11.96
CA THR A 29 8.31 -12.81 -13.36
C THR A 29 6.80 -12.68 -13.57
N THR A 30 6.01 -13.34 -12.72
CA THR A 30 4.56 -13.45 -12.92
C THR A 30 3.83 -12.30 -12.24
N LEU A 31 4.13 -12.03 -10.97
CA LEU A 31 3.43 -10.98 -10.22
C LEU A 31 3.83 -9.58 -10.70
N PHE A 32 5.11 -9.20 -10.55
CA PHE A 32 5.56 -7.85 -10.93
C PHE A 32 5.84 -7.72 -12.43
N GLY A 33 6.39 -8.76 -13.07
CA GLY A 33 6.72 -8.75 -14.49
C GLY A 33 5.51 -8.75 -15.43
N ASP A 34 4.39 -9.37 -15.04
CA ASP A 34 3.16 -9.45 -15.86
C ASP A 34 1.93 -8.90 -15.13
N VAL A 35 1.38 -9.62 -14.15
CA VAL A 35 0.02 -9.36 -13.64
C VAL A 35 -0.18 -7.91 -13.17
N LEU A 36 0.81 -7.35 -12.46
CA LEU A 36 0.77 -5.98 -11.95
C LEU A 36 1.18 -4.91 -12.97
N SER A 37 1.78 -5.29 -14.12
CA SER A 37 2.18 -4.38 -15.19
C SER A 37 1.16 -4.30 -16.34
N ARG A 38 0.14 -5.18 -16.35
CA ARG A 38 -0.90 -5.21 -17.39
C ARG A 38 -1.62 -3.85 -17.56
N PRO A 39 -1.85 -3.38 -18.80
CA PRO A 39 -2.29 -2.00 -19.08
C PRO A 39 -3.76 -1.71 -18.75
N GLY A 40 -4.58 -2.73 -18.51
CA GLY A 40 -6.03 -2.55 -18.28
C GLY A 40 -6.42 -1.87 -16.96
N LEU A 41 -5.48 -1.69 -16.04
CA LEU A 41 -5.69 -0.97 -14.78
C LEU A 41 -4.42 -0.21 -14.42
N SER A 42 -4.57 1.07 -14.06
CA SER A 42 -3.42 1.91 -13.73
C SER A 42 -2.66 1.40 -12.50
N PRO A 43 -1.36 1.68 -12.36
CA PRO A 43 -0.61 1.34 -11.14
C PRO A 43 -1.24 1.92 -9.87
N ARG A 44 -1.80 3.14 -9.96
CA ARG A 44 -2.52 3.81 -8.88
C ARG A 44 -3.71 2.97 -8.42
N ASP A 45 -4.57 2.58 -9.35
CA ASP A 45 -5.81 1.86 -9.02
C ASP A 45 -5.52 0.44 -8.57
N ARG A 46 -4.47 -0.20 -9.10
CA ARG A 46 -3.97 -1.50 -8.59
C ARG A 46 -3.50 -1.40 -7.15
N ALA A 47 -2.82 -0.32 -6.79
CA ALA A 47 -2.36 -0.11 -5.43
C ALA A 47 -3.55 0.07 -4.47
N LEU A 48 -4.54 0.88 -4.85
CA LEU A 48 -5.80 1.02 -4.10
C LEU A 48 -6.54 -0.31 -3.92
N ALA A 49 -6.66 -1.10 -4.99
CA ALA A 49 -7.29 -2.42 -4.93
C ALA A 49 -6.52 -3.37 -3.99
N THR A 50 -5.18 -3.36 -4.06
CA THR A 50 -4.32 -4.15 -3.18
C THR A 50 -4.52 -3.76 -1.72
N LEU A 51 -4.45 -2.47 -1.38
CA LEU A 51 -4.68 -1.99 -0.02
C LEU A 51 -6.07 -2.40 0.47
N SER A 52 -7.08 -2.27 -0.38
CA SER A 52 -8.47 -2.63 -0.03
C SER A 52 -8.58 -4.10 0.40
N VAL A 53 -7.97 -5.00 -0.37
CA VAL A 53 -8.00 -6.45 -0.09
C VAL A 53 -7.18 -6.80 1.14
N LEU A 54 -6.02 -6.18 1.35
CA LEU A 54 -5.19 -6.43 2.53
C LEU A 54 -5.90 -5.98 3.82
N ILE A 55 -6.49 -4.78 3.81
CA ILE A 55 -7.25 -4.26 4.95
C ILE A 55 -8.48 -5.13 5.20
N ALA A 56 -9.26 -5.43 4.17
CA ALA A 56 -10.46 -6.26 4.31
C ALA A 56 -10.17 -7.70 4.76
N GLY A 57 -9.02 -8.25 4.35
CA GLY A 57 -8.53 -9.56 4.78
C GLY A 57 -7.94 -9.58 6.19
N GLY A 58 -7.55 -8.41 6.73
CA GLY A 58 -6.85 -8.30 8.02
C GLY A 58 -5.34 -8.54 7.95
N ASN A 59 -4.75 -8.54 6.75
CA ASN A 59 -3.32 -8.77 6.50
C ASN A 59 -2.51 -7.46 6.67
N VAL A 60 -2.65 -6.84 7.85
CA VAL A 60 -2.16 -5.47 8.11
C VAL A 60 -0.64 -5.36 8.09
N GLU A 61 0.08 -6.45 8.34
CA GLU A 61 1.54 -6.50 8.26
C GLU A 61 2.07 -6.20 6.85
N GLN A 62 1.31 -6.54 5.81
CA GLN A 62 1.66 -6.25 4.43
C GLN A 62 1.54 -4.75 4.09
N LEU A 63 0.78 -3.99 4.87
CA LEU A 63 0.59 -2.55 4.64
C LEU A 63 1.88 -1.75 4.84
N ARG A 64 2.86 -2.28 5.59
CA ARG A 64 4.19 -1.65 5.73
C ARG A 64 4.92 -1.52 4.40
N PHE A 65 4.75 -2.49 3.50
CA PHE A 65 5.29 -2.44 2.15
C PHE A 65 4.31 -1.75 1.18
N HIS A 66 3.03 -2.11 1.24
CA HIS A 66 2.06 -1.65 0.25
C HIS A 66 1.59 -0.20 0.43
N GLY A 67 1.63 0.36 1.64
CA GLY A 67 1.28 1.76 1.92
C GLY A 67 2.20 2.75 1.20
N PRO A 68 3.52 2.74 1.44
CA PRO A 68 4.48 3.59 0.73
C PRO A 68 4.46 3.36 -0.78
N ARG A 69 4.28 2.09 -1.21
CA ARG A 69 4.14 1.77 -2.63
C ARG A 69 2.91 2.41 -3.26
N ALA A 70 1.78 2.45 -2.55
CA ALA A 70 0.57 3.12 -3.04
C ALA A 70 0.78 4.63 -3.18
N ALA A 71 1.44 5.26 -2.21
CA ALA A 71 1.82 6.67 -2.30
C ALA A 71 2.74 6.94 -3.50
N ALA A 72 3.76 6.08 -3.72
CA ALA A 72 4.64 6.16 -4.88
C ALA A 72 3.93 5.90 -6.23
N CYS A 73 2.74 5.29 -6.21
CA CYS A 73 1.87 5.12 -7.37
C CYS A 73 0.85 6.27 -7.52
N GLY A 74 0.91 7.31 -6.68
CA GLY A 74 0.07 8.50 -6.78
C GLY A 74 -1.24 8.43 -6.00
N VAL A 75 -1.35 7.55 -5.00
CA VAL A 75 -2.49 7.55 -4.07
C VAL A 75 -2.17 8.52 -2.93
N GLY A 76 -3.01 9.54 -2.73
CA GLY A 76 -2.82 10.53 -1.67
C GLY A 76 -3.03 9.96 -0.27
N ARG A 77 -2.40 10.55 0.75
CA ARG A 77 -2.61 10.16 2.16
C ARG A 77 -4.08 10.25 2.56
N ASP A 78 -4.76 11.31 2.15
CA ASP A 78 -6.18 11.52 2.45
C ASP A 78 -7.06 10.48 1.75
N GLU A 79 -6.70 10.06 0.53
CA GLU A 79 -7.41 9.00 -0.18
C GLU A 79 -7.23 7.63 0.52
N ILE A 80 -6.04 7.37 1.08
CA ILE A 80 -5.80 6.16 1.89
C ILE A 80 -6.58 6.24 3.21
N ALA A 81 -6.65 7.42 3.84
CA ALA A 81 -7.45 7.61 5.06
C ALA A 81 -8.94 7.37 4.80
N GLU A 82 -9.48 7.91 3.70
CA GLU A 82 -10.86 7.66 3.26
C GLU A 82 -11.10 6.18 2.92
N LEU A 83 -10.12 5.50 2.32
CA LEU A 83 -10.22 4.06 2.08
C LEU A 83 -10.35 3.28 3.40
N VAL A 84 -9.55 3.62 4.42
CA VAL A 84 -9.64 2.98 5.75
C VAL A 84 -11.00 3.25 6.38
N LEU A 85 -11.49 4.49 6.32
CA LEU A 85 -12.82 4.86 6.81
C LEU A 85 -13.92 4.05 6.12
N GLN A 86 -13.91 3.99 4.78
CA GLN A 86 -14.86 3.22 3.99
C GLN A 86 -14.84 1.74 4.41
N LEU A 87 -13.65 1.15 4.56
CA LEU A 87 -13.51 -0.26 4.93
C LEU A 87 -13.90 -0.55 6.38
N ALA A 88 -13.99 0.45 7.26
CA ALA A 88 -14.59 0.27 8.58
C ALA A 88 -16.05 -0.18 8.48
N PHE A 89 -16.78 0.29 7.45
CA PHE A 89 -18.17 -0.10 7.18
C PHE A 89 -18.27 -1.42 6.41
N TYR A 90 -17.41 -1.66 5.43
CA TYR A 90 -17.49 -2.87 4.58
C TYR A 90 -16.82 -4.11 5.21
N ALA A 91 -15.72 -3.91 5.93
CA ALA A 91 -14.90 -5.00 6.47
C ALA A 91 -14.87 -5.05 8.01
N GLY A 92 -15.44 -4.04 8.67
CA GLY A 92 -15.59 -3.95 10.12
C GLY A 92 -14.54 -3.07 10.81
N TRP A 93 -14.97 -2.39 11.87
CA TRP A 93 -14.17 -1.44 12.65
C TRP A 93 -12.80 -1.97 13.12
N PRO A 94 -12.68 -3.22 13.64
CA PRO A 94 -11.39 -3.74 14.11
C PRO A 94 -10.32 -3.77 13.01
N ARG A 95 -10.70 -4.15 11.78
CA ARG A 95 -9.76 -4.23 10.65
C ARG A 95 -9.29 -2.85 10.22
N ALA A 96 -10.22 -1.89 10.16
CA ALA A 96 -9.89 -0.50 9.84
C ALA A 96 -8.93 0.11 10.88
N MET A 97 -9.19 -0.11 12.17
CA MET A 97 -8.32 0.38 13.24
C MET A 97 -6.92 -0.23 13.18
N SER A 98 -6.80 -1.55 12.97
CA SER A 98 -5.50 -2.20 12.81
C SER A 98 -4.74 -1.68 11.58
N ALA A 99 -5.45 -1.44 10.47
CA ALA A 99 -4.85 -0.86 9.27
C ALA A 99 -4.37 0.58 9.51
N LEU A 100 -5.17 1.41 10.18
CA LEU A 100 -4.83 2.79 10.52
C LEU A 100 -3.51 2.85 11.29
N THR A 101 -3.33 2.02 12.31
CA THR A 101 -2.10 1.99 13.11
C THR A 101 -0.87 1.77 12.24
N VAL A 102 -0.91 0.78 11.34
CA VAL A 102 0.26 0.48 10.48
C VAL A 102 0.47 1.57 9.44
N LEU A 103 -0.61 2.08 8.82
CA LEU A 103 -0.52 3.08 7.76
C LEU A 103 -0.03 4.43 8.28
N ASP A 104 -0.41 4.83 9.49
CA ASP A 104 0.08 6.07 10.12
C ASP A 104 1.59 6.02 10.42
N GLU A 105 2.12 4.84 10.75
CA GLU A 105 3.56 4.64 10.98
C GLU A 105 4.41 4.76 9.72
N VAL A 106 3.88 4.34 8.56
CA VAL A 106 4.69 4.18 7.32
C VAL A 106 4.41 5.24 6.27
N LEU A 107 3.30 5.98 6.37
CA LEU A 107 3.00 7.05 5.43
C LEU A 107 3.65 8.35 5.90
N PRO A 108 4.24 9.14 5.00
CA PRO A 108 4.76 10.45 5.36
C PRO A 108 3.63 11.33 5.88
N VAL A 109 3.92 12.13 6.91
CA VAL A 109 2.98 13.12 7.43
C VAL A 109 2.64 14.10 6.29
N ALA A 110 1.35 14.28 6.00
CA ALA A 110 0.93 15.31 5.07
C ALA A 110 1.44 16.66 5.61
N GLY A 111 2.08 17.46 4.77
CA GLY A 111 2.42 18.83 5.15
C GLY A 111 1.14 19.54 5.59
N ILE A 112 1.01 19.84 6.88
CA ILE A 112 -0.11 20.62 7.38
C ILE A 112 0.21 22.07 7.01
N GLU A 113 -0.25 22.52 5.84
CA GLU A 113 -0.40 23.96 5.68
C GLU A 113 -1.52 24.41 6.62
N PRO A 114 -1.29 25.40 7.50
CA PRO A 114 -2.33 25.92 8.36
C PRO A 114 -3.51 26.33 7.50
N GLN A 115 -4.70 25.81 7.79
CA GLN A 115 -5.90 26.44 7.27
C GLN A 115 -5.95 27.83 7.89
N GLU A 116 -5.80 28.87 7.06
CA GLU A 116 -6.19 30.23 7.41
C GLU A 116 -7.69 30.17 7.72
N ASN A 117 -8.01 29.96 8.99
CA ASN A 117 -9.37 30.08 9.47
C ASN A 117 -9.79 31.52 9.20
N ALA A 118 -10.66 31.69 8.21
CA ALA A 118 -11.28 32.96 7.88
C ALA A 118 -11.88 33.54 9.17
N THR A 119 -11.27 34.63 9.63
CA THR A 119 -11.86 35.48 10.64
C THR A 119 -13.10 36.11 10.02
N THR A 120 -14.29 35.76 10.49
CA THR A 120 -15.47 36.64 10.65
C THR A 120 -16.52 35.93 11.50
#